data_AF-A0A9J6E746-F1
#
_entry.id   AF-A0A9J6E746-F1
#
_cell.length_a   1.000
_cell.length_b   1.000
_cell.length_c   1.000
_cell.angle_alpha   90.00
_cell.angle_beta   90.00
_cell.angle_gamma   90.00
#
_symmetry.space_group_name_H-M   'P 1'
#
loop_
_entity.id
_entity.type
_entity.pdbx_description
1 polymer ?
#
loop_
_entity_poly.entity_id
_entity_poly.type
_entity_poly.pdbx_seq_one_letter_code
_entity_poly.pdbx_strand_id
1 'polypeptide(L)'
;MMAVKRKVFDIFADGVAVYTSSQDPSLECLTAERKEYKPNKKVVYTWNLHGNPGSENETYVVEYYPGPSNDTVFAIVNHDKKHPTLVKLDYSNNKNCVVANFPYKGEGEHLDSQHRSLSPLKAKNLKVADYFPDAVAVYASSDDPSLECLYANRTEYVPRQKAVYVWSLKGHRGSQKGTYKIEFRPGPSPDMALALTNDVCMLWVTGSSRFSVPQECVDHFEDICDAEVPVYNEDICKEEL
;
A
#
# COMPACT_ATOMS: atom_id res chain seq x y z
N MET A 1 -20.10 10.58 -13.76
CA MET A 1 -20.31 10.22 -12.34
C MET A 1 -19.02 10.53 -11.59
N MET A 2 -19.11 11.08 -10.38
CA MET A 2 -18.23 12.15 -9.89
C MET A 2 -16.75 11.80 -9.64
N ALA A 3 -15.85 12.67 -10.10
CA ALA A 3 -14.40 12.65 -9.86
C ALA A 3 -14.09 13.33 -8.52
N VAL A 4 -13.87 12.54 -7.47
CA VAL A 4 -14.06 13.00 -6.09
C VAL A 4 -12.85 12.75 -5.18
N LYS A 5 -12.13 11.63 -5.37
CA LYS A 5 -11.20 11.12 -4.36
C LYS A 5 -9.87 11.87 -4.24
N ARG A 6 -9.37 12.56 -5.28
CA ARG A 6 -8.12 13.35 -5.18
C ARG A 6 -8.25 14.59 -4.28
N LYS A 7 -9.47 15.04 -3.97
CA LYS A 7 -9.73 16.15 -3.04
C LYS A 7 -9.37 15.84 -1.58
N VAL A 8 -9.12 14.58 -1.25
CA VAL A 8 -8.67 14.17 0.09
C VAL A 8 -7.49 15.01 0.56
N PHE A 9 -6.52 15.27 -0.32
CA PHE A 9 -5.33 16.06 0.04
C PHE A 9 -5.60 17.56 0.21
N ASP A 10 -6.74 18.07 -0.23
CA ASP A 10 -7.16 19.45 0.01
C ASP A 10 -7.66 19.61 1.45
N ILE A 11 -8.22 18.53 2.00
CA ILE A 11 -8.90 18.45 3.30
C ILE A 11 -7.92 18.05 4.42
N PHE A 12 -7.10 17.03 4.18
CA PHE A 12 -6.25 16.41 5.21
C PHE A 12 -4.95 17.21 5.40
N ALA A 13 -4.97 18.26 6.21
CA ALA A 13 -3.72 18.88 6.68
C ALA A 13 -2.95 17.97 7.64
N ASP A 14 -3.69 17.15 8.37
CA ASP A 14 -3.23 16.06 9.22
C ASP A 14 -4.12 14.83 9.00
N GLY A 15 -3.67 13.68 9.50
CA GLY A 15 -4.39 12.43 9.43
C GLY A 15 -4.01 11.50 10.57
N VAL A 16 -4.99 10.72 11.03
CA VAL A 16 -4.84 9.66 12.03
C VAL A 16 -5.40 8.38 11.43
N ALA A 17 -4.60 7.32 11.40
CA ALA A 17 -5.10 5.99 11.06
C ALA A 17 -5.87 5.47 12.28
N VAL A 18 -7.12 5.06 12.09
CA VAL A 18 -7.99 4.57 13.19
C VAL A 18 -8.22 3.07 13.10
N TYR A 19 -8.27 2.53 11.88
CA TYR A 19 -8.36 1.09 11.62
C TYR A 19 -7.42 0.68 10.50
N THR A 20 -6.99 -0.57 10.56
CA THR A 20 -6.16 -1.21 9.54
C THR A 20 -6.54 -2.67 9.35
N SER A 21 -6.19 -3.26 8.21
CA SER A 21 -6.27 -4.70 7.96
C SER A 21 -5.04 -5.47 8.46
N SER A 22 -4.04 -4.78 9.00
CA SER A 22 -2.76 -5.32 9.46
C SER A 22 -2.74 -5.57 10.97
N GLN A 23 -2.02 -6.60 11.42
CA GLN A 23 -1.76 -6.84 12.84
C GLN A 23 -0.40 -6.26 13.30
N ASP A 24 0.29 -5.47 12.46
CA ASP A 24 1.58 -4.89 12.79
C ASP A 24 1.43 -3.88 13.95
N PRO A 25 2.00 -4.15 15.13
CA PRO A 25 1.90 -3.26 16.28
C PRO A 25 2.60 -1.90 16.05
N SER A 26 3.46 -1.78 15.04
CA SER A 26 4.10 -0.49 14.70
C SER A 26 3.17 0.49 14.00
N LEU A 27 1.99 0.06 13.56
CA LEU A 27 0.94 0.95 13.05
C LEU A 27 0.11 1.60 14.16
N GLU A 28 0.30 1.19 15.41
CA GLU A 28 -0.36 1.80 16.55
C GLU A 28 0.01 3.29 16.68
N CYS A 29 -1.00 4.12 16.90
CA CYS A 29 -0.91 5.57 16.95
C CYS A 29 -0.30 6.22 15.69
N LEU A 30 -0.45 5.60 14.51
CA LEU A 30 0.04 6.13 13.26
C LEU A 30 -0.64 7.48 12.91
N THR A 31 0.19 8.50 12.73
CA THR A 31 -0.25 9.84 12.33
C THR A 31 0.45 10.30 11.05
N ALA A 32 -0.17 11.23 10.34
CA ALA A 32 0.39 11.88 9.18
C ALA A 32 0.23 13.40 9.28
N GLU A 33 1.30 14.14 9.06
CA GLU A 33 1.31 15.60 9.08
C GLU A 33 1.78 16.15 7.73
N ARG A 34 0.98 17.03 7.10
CA ARG A 34 1.29 17.59 5.79
C ARG A 34 2.36 18.67 5.89
N LYS A 35 3.51 18.46 5.26
CA LYS A 35 4.65 19.39 5.25
C LYS A 35 4.68 20.30 4.02
N GLU A 36 4.25 19.80 2.87
CA GLU A 36 4.20 20.58 1.63
C GLU A 36 2.89 20.28 0.90
N TYR A 37 2.25 21.29 0.34
CA TYR A 37 1.05 21.11 -0.48
C TYR A 37 1.07 22.05 -1.68
N LYS A 38 1.06 21.44 -2.88
CA LYS A 38 0.95 22.10 -4.17
C LYS A 38 -0.28 21.51 -4.89
N PRO A 39 -1.40 22.24 -4.92
CA PRO A 39 -2.67 21.76 -5.46
C PRO A 39 -2.50 21.12 -6.85
N ASN A 40 -3.11 19.94 -7.03
CA ASN A 40 -3.07 19.15 -8.27
C ASN A 40 -1.67 18.76 -8.78
N LYS A 41 -0.61 18.96 -8.00
CA LYS A 41 0.77 18.68 -8.41
C LYS A 41 1.48 17.72 -7.46
N LYS A 42 1.47 18.03 -6.16
CA LYS A 42 2.27 17.32 -5.17
C LYS A 42 1.75 17.60 -3.77
N VAL A 43 1.79 16.59 -2.90
CA VAL A 43 1.69 16.78 -1.46
C VAL A 43 2.75 15.94 -0.76
N VAL A 44 3.30 16.45 0.34
CA VAL A 44 4.30 15.75 1.15
C VAL A 44 3.76 15.64 2.56
N TYR A 45 3.76 14.42 3.08
CA TYR A 45 3.48 14.14 4.49
C TYR A 45 4.73 13.60 5.17
N THR A 46 4.78 13.86 6.47
CA THR A 46 5.56 13.07 7.42
C THR A 46 4.61 12.11 8.10
N TRP A 47 4.86 10.81 8.00
CA TRP A 47 4.17 9.78 8.76
C TRP A 47 4.97 9.46 10.02
N ASN A 48 4.33 9.49 11.17
CA ASN A 48 4.94 9.17 12.45
C ASN A 48 4.31 7.87 12.98
N LEU A 49 5.15 6.85 13.14
CA LEU A 49 4.81 5.58 13.76
C LEU A 49 5.37 5.64 15.17
N HIS A 50 4.49 5.69 16.16
CA HIS A 50 4.88 5.69 17.56
C HIS A 50 4.99 4.25 18.09
N GLY A 51 4.20 3.33 17.53
CA GLY A 51 4.20 1.93 17.92
C GLY A 51 3.79 1.73 19.38
N ASN A 52 4.20 0.60 19.96
CA ASN A 52 3.92 0.29 21.36
C ASN A 52 4.91 1.01 22.32
N PRO A 53 4.55 1.24 23.60
CA PRO A 53 5.48 1.78 24.59
C PRO A 53 6.79 0.95 24.65
N GLY A 54 7.89 1.52 24.15
CA GLY A 54 9.20 0.87 24.07
C GLY A 54 9.70 0.52 22.66
N SER A 55 8.89 0.67 21.60
CA SER A 55 9.39 0.67 20.22
C SER A 55 10.06 2.00 19.86
N GLU A 56 11.07 1.97 18.99
CA GLU A 56 11.64 3.20 18.44
C GLU A 56 10.62 3.88 17.53
N ASN A 57 10.42 5.19 17.73
CA ASN A 57 9.59 5.99 16.85
C ASN A 57 10.19 6.01 15.44
N GLU A 58 9.42 5.58 14.45
CA GLU A 58 9.82 5.61 13.05
C GLU A 58 9.12 6.77 12.34
N THR A 59 9.85 7.44 11.44
CA THR A 59 9.30 8.54 10.65
C THR A 59 9.55 8.30 9.16
N TYR A 60 8.51 8.42 8.36
CA TYR A 60 8.58 8.28 6.90
C TYR A 60 8.18 9.59 6.22
N VAL A 61 8.95 10.00 5.21
CA VAL A 61 8.57 11.10 4.33
C VAL A 61 7.87 10.51 3.12
N VAL A 62 6.59 10.83 2.95
CA VAL A 62 5.78 10.30 1.85
C VAL A 62 5.37 11.42 0.92
N GLU A 63 5.85 11.37 -0.32
CA GLU A 63 5.49 12.31 -1.37
C GLU A 63 4.41 11.69 -2.27
N TYR A 64 3.24 12.32 -2.35
CA TYR A 64 2.18 11.90 -3.26
C TYR A 64 2.10 12.79 -4.50
N TYR A 65 1.95 12.14 -5.65
CA TYR A 65 1.78 12.75 -6.96
C TYR A 65 0.50 12.24 -7.63
N PRO A 66 -0.13 13.05 -8.51
CA PRO A 66 -1.24 12.62 -9.36
C PRO A 66 -1.02 11.26 -10.04
N GLY A 67 -1.91 10.29 -9.78
CA GLY A 67 -1.96 9.02 -10.50
C GLY A 67 -2.71 9.10 -11.84
N PRO A 68 -2.80 7.98 -12.58
CA PRO A 68 -3.47 7.88 -13.88
C PRO A 68 -4.99 8.09 -13.80
N SER A 69 -5.60 7.92 -12.62
CA SER A 69 -7.03 8.10 -12.40
C SER A 69 -7.30 8.98 -11.18
N ASN A 70 -8.54 9.44 -11.03
CA ASN A 70 -8.92 10.36 -9.95
C ASN A 70 -8.97 9.69 -8.56
N ASP A 71 -8.91 8.37 -8.52
CA ASP A 71 -8.86 7.52 -7.33
C ASP A 71 -7.48 6.90 -7.08
N THR A 72 -6.45 7.35 -7.79
CA THR A 72 -5.08 6.85 -7.62
C THR A 72 -4.07 7.97 -7.49
N VAL A 73 -3.02 7.70 -6.71
CA VAL A 73 -1.84 8.55 -6.55
C VAL A 73 -0.57 7.72 -6.59
N PHE A 74 0.52 8.30 -7.07
CA PHE A 74 1.85 7.72 -6.89
C PHE A 74 2.41 8.19 -5.55
N ALA A 75 2.93 7.26 -4.75
CA ALA A 75 3.65 7.52 -3.51
C ALA A 75 5.15 7.28 -3.72
N ILE A 76 5.97 8.20 -3.24
CA ILE A 76 7.42 8.06 -3.12
C ILE A 76 7.75 8.13 -1.64
N VAL A 77 8.19 7.02 -1.07
CA VAL A 77 8.53 6.91 0.36
C VAL A 77 10.03 7.13 0.54
N ASN A 78 10.43 7.95 1.50
CA ASN A 78 11.81 8.26 1.86
C ASN A 78 12.70 8.61 0.66
N HIS A 79 12.14 9.39 -0.27
CA HIS A 79 12.78 9.82 -1.52
C HIS A 79 13.22 8.68 -2.46
N ASP A 80 12.68 7.47 -2.31
CA ASP A 80 12.99 6.35 -3.21
C ASP A 80 12.26 6.49 -4.56
N LYS A 81 12.79 7.37 -5.40
CA LYS A 81 12.27 7.63 -6.75
C LYS A 81 12.39 6.43 -7.69
N LYS A 82 13.13 5.39 -7.32
CA LYS A 82 13.30 4.18 -8.14
C LYS A 82 12.13 3.21 -7.97
N HIS A 83 11.42 3.30 -6.85
CA HIS A 83 10.33 2.40 -6.48
C HIS A 83 9.07 3.19 -6.12
N PRO A 84 8.49 3.96 -7.06
CA PRO A 84 7.22 4.64 -6.81
C PRO A 84 6.10 3.60 -6.72
N THR A 85 5.22 3.73 -5.73
CA THR A 85 4.07 2.83 -5.59
C THR A 85 2.78 3.52 -5.98
N LEU A 86 1.84 2.78 -6.56
CA LEU A 86 0.51 3.29 -6.83
C LEU A 86 -0.40 3.01 -5.63
N VAL A 87 -0.84 4.05 -4.94
CA VAL A 87 -1.84 3.97 -3.87
C VAL A 87 -3.22 4.21 -4.47
N LYS A 88 -4.16 3.35 -4.12
CA LYS A 88 -5.57 3.49 -4.48
C LYS A 88 -6.34 4.06 -3.30
N LEU A 89 -7.11 5.11 -3.56
CA LEU A 89 -8.07 5.68 -2.63
C LEU A 89 -9.39 4.97 -2.87
N ASP A 90 -9.74 3.98 -2.05
CA ASP A 90 -10.89 3.11 -2.28
C ASP A 90 -12.21 3.77 -1.88
N TYR A 91 -12.20 4.59 -0.83
CA TYR A 91 -13.37 5.38 -0.42
C TYR A 91 -12.98 6.72 0.20
N SER A 92 -13.84 7.73 0.07
CA SER A 92 -13.77 8.94 0.89
C SER A 92 -15.14 9.63 0.91
N ASN A 93 -15.54 10.10 2.09
CA ASN A 93 -16.72 10.95 2.23
C ASN A 93 -16.46 12.43 1.84
N ASN A 94 -15.22 12.78 1.47
CA ASN A 94 -14.78 14.12 1.06
C ASN A 94 -15.00 15.20 2.12
N LYS A 95 -14.96 14.79 3.38
CA LYS A 95 -15.08 15.70 4.52
C LYS A 95 -13.97 15.45 5.52
N ASN A 96 -13.82 14.21 5.97
CA ASN A 96 -12.93 13.91 7.08
C ASN A 96 -12.44 12.46 7.14
N CYS A 97 -12.82 11.59 6.19
CA CYS A 97 -12.34 10.21 6.16
C CYS A 97 -11.91 9.75 4.76
N VAL A 98 -10.98 8.80 4.71
CA VAL A 98 -10.55 8.10 3.50
C VAL A 98 -10.12 6.67 3.84
N VAL A 99 -10.58 5.71 3.04
CA VAL A 99 -10.07 4.33 3.04
C VAL A 99 -9.10 4.21 1.88
N ALA A 100 -7.88 3.77 2.16
CA ALA A 100 -6.86 3.61 1.14
C ALA A 100 -5.97 2.40 1.43
N ASN A 101 -5.48 1.81 0.35
CA ASN A 101 -4.61 0.65 0.36
C ASN A 101 -3.17 1.11 0.17
N PHE A 102 -2.32 0.81 1.15
CA PHE A 102 -0.92 1.22 1.15
C PHE A 102 0.02 0.00 1.08
N PRO A 103 1.04 0.04 0.22
CA PRO A 103 2.13 -0.93 0.26
C PRO A 103 2.94 -0.75 1.56
N TYR A 104 2.65 -1.54 2.59
CA TYR A 104 3.27 -1.39 3.91
C TYR A 104 4.00 -2.68 4.31
N LYS A 105 5.29 -2.54 4.67
CA LYS A 105 6.23 -3.54 5.20
C LYS A 105 6.16 -4.97 4.62
N GLY A 106 5.56 -5.16 3.44
CA GLY A 106 5.46 -6.46 2.79
C GLY A 106 4.77 -7.52 3.63
N GLU A 107 3.68 -7.20 4.33
CA GLU A 107 2.94 -8.19 5.12
C GLU A 107 2.27 -9.28 4.26
N GLY A 108 3.07 -10.28 3.96
CA GLY A 108 2.72 -11.69 4.03
C GLY A 108 3.90 -12.37 4.72
N GLU A 109 3.74 -12.66 6.01
CA GLU A 109 4.64 -13.43 6.90
C GLU A 109 6.16 -13.26 6.68
N HIS A 110 6.81 -12.53 7.59
CA HIS A 110 8.20 -12.74 8.02
C HIS A 110 9.21 -13.21 6.95
N LEU A 111 9.30 -12.48 5.83
CA LEU A 111 10.50 -12.47 5.01
C LEU A 111 11.39 -11.35 5.53
N ASP A 112 12.52 -11.74 6.11
CA ASP A 112 13.52 -10.88 6.74
C ASP A 112 13.78 -9.56 5.99
N SER A 113 14.18 -8.55 6.76
CA SER A 113 14.50 -7.13 6.45
C SER A 113 15.31 -6.75 5.19
N GLN A 114 15.41 -7.61 4.17
CA GLN A 114 16.05 -7.35 2.88
C GLN A 114 15.08 -7.27 1.68
N HIS A 115 13.79 -7.57 1.85
CA HIS A 115 12.82 -7.55 0.76
C HIS A 115 12.23 -6.15 0.54
N ARG A 116 13.04 -5.28 -0.08
CA ARG A 116 12.54 -4.03 -0.67
C ARG A 116 11.48 -4.35 -1.71
N SER A 117 10.35 -3.64 -1.58
CA SER A 117 9.41 -3.24 -2.63
C SER A 117 9.86 -3.66 -4.03
N LEU A 118 9.12 -4.58 -4.64
CA LEU A 118 9.37 -5.04 -6.01
C LEU A 118 9.42 -3.81 -6.93
N SER A 119 10.61 -3.57 -7.49
CA SER A 119 10.86 -2.51 -8.45
C SER A 119 9.85 -2.54 -9.59
N PRO A 120 9.52 -1.39 -10.20
CA PRO A 120 8.70 -1.37 -11.41
C PRO A 120 9.32 -2.32 -12.43
N LEU A 121 8.64 -3.42 -12.68
CA LEU A 121 9.05 -4.38 -13.69
C LEU A 121 9.06 -3.65 -15.02
N LYS A 122 10.20 -3.71 -15.70
CA LYS A 122 10.37 -3.16 -17.04
C LYS A 122 9.60 -4.00 -18.07
N ALA A 123 8.26 -4.01 -17.99
CA ALA A 123 7.39 -4.79 -18.85
C ALA A 123 6.86 -3.91 -19.97
N LYS A 124 7.19 -4.27 -21.23
CA LYS A 124 6.61 -3.65 -22.43
C LYS A 124 5.10 -3.93 -22.50
N ASN A 125 4.29 -3.14 -21.78
CA ASN A 125 2.88 -3.35 -21.49
C ASN A 125 2.62 -4.70 -20.80
N LEU A 126 1.38 -4.91 -20.35
CA LEU A 126 0.89 -6.23 -19.91
C LEU A 126 0.93 -7.33 -20.99
N LYS A 127 1.64 -7.11 -22.11
CA LYS A 127 1.84 -8.09 -23.17
C LYS A 127 2.59 -9.33 -22.70
N VAL A 128 3.47 -9.20 -21.70
CA VAL A 128 4.10 -10.39 -21.10
C VAL A 128 3.01 -11.33 -20.59
N ALA A 129 1.98 -10.80 -19.94
CA ALA A 129 0.87 -11.63 -19.49
C ALA A 129 0.14 -12.32 -20.66
N ASP A 130 0.06 -11.75 -21.88
CA ASP A 130 -0.56 -12.43 -23.03
C ASP A 130 0.02 -13.84 -23.28
N TYR A 131 1.33 -14.02 -23.03
CA TYR A 131 2.07 -15.24 -23.40
C TYR A 131 2.33 -16.17 -22.23
N PHE A 132 2.32 -15.67 -20.99
CA PHE A 132 2.76 -16.41 -19.81
C PHE A 132 1.60 -16.61 -18.82
N PRO A 133 0.65 -17.53 -19.07
CA PRO A 133 -0.32 -17.93 -18.05
C PRO A 133 0.36 -18.56 -16.83
N ASP A 134 1.52 -19.15 -17.05
CA ASP A 134 2.34 -19.82 -16.06
C ASP A 134 3.79 -19.35 -16.24
N ALA A 135 4.46 -19.03 -15.15
CA ALA A 135 5.86 -18.60 -15.17
C ALA A 135 6.65 -19.28 -14.06
N VAL A 136 7.88 -19.67 -14.37
CA VAL A 136 8.84 -20.21 -13.39
C VAL A 136 10.06 -19.31 -13.41
N ALA A 137 10.54 -18.92 -12.22
CA ALA A 137 11.82 -18.23 -12.11
C ALA A 137 12.96 -19.22 -12.37
N VAL A 138 13.80 -18.94 -13.37
CA VAL A 138 14.94 -19.81 -13.72
C VAL A 138 16.23 -19.28 -13.12
N TYR A 139 16.40 -17.96 -13.06
CA TYR A 139 17.54 -17.28 -12.46
C TYR A 139 17.06 -16.04 -11.73
N ALA A 140 17.68 -15.76 -10.58
CA ALA A 140 17.48 -14.53 -9.82
C ALA A 140 18.83 -13.84 -9.63
N SER A 141 18.82 -12.50 -9.51
CA SER A 141 20.00 -11.72 -9.14
C SER A 141 20.23 -11.69 -7.62
N SER A 142 19.42 -12.44 -6.87
CA SER A 142 19.49 -12.59 -5.42
C SER A 142 19.84 -14.04 -5.10
N ASP A 143 20.58 -14.24 -4.01
CA ASP A 143 20.93 -15.52 -3.42
C ASP A 143 19.89 -16.04 -2.42
N ASP A 144 18.71 -15.41 -2.36
CA ASP A 144 17.64 -15.81 -1.47
C ASP A 144 17.09 -17.21 -1.83
N PRO A 145 17.25 -18.21 -0.94
CA PRO A 145 16.76 -19.56 -1.16
C PRO A 145 15.22 -19.67 -1.19
N SER A 146 14.47 -18.64 -0.79
CA SER A 146 13.00 -18.60 -0.92
C SER A 146 12.55 -18.49 -2.39
N LEU A 147 13.38 -17.89 -3.25
CA LEU A 147 13.13 -17.73 -4.68
C LEU A 147 13.41 -19.00 -5.48
N GLU A 148 14.08 -19.99 -4.87
CA GLU A 148 14.28 -21.29 -5.49
C GLU A 148 12.92 -21.96 -5.71
N CYS A 149 12.70 -22.45 -6.94
CA CYS A 149 11.42 -23.03 -7.37
C CYS A 149 10.21 -22.07 -7.31
N LEU A 150 10.46 -20.75 -7.35
CA LEU A 150 9.40 -19.76 -7.48
C LEU A 150 8.62 -19.99 -8.78
N TYR A 151 7.31 -20.12 -8.63
CA TYR A 151 6.37 -20.31 -9.72
C TYR A 151 5.21 -19.34 -9.57
N ALA A 152 4.69 -18.82 -10.67
CA ALA A 152 3.55 -17.93 -10.70
C ALA A 152 2.50 -18.47 -11.68
N ASN A 153 1.26 -18.56 -11.21
CA ASN A 153 0.10 -18.91 -12.03
C ASN A 153 -0.82 -17.70 -12.18
N ARG A 154 -1.20 -17.38 -13.42
CA ARG A 154 -2.14 -16.29 -13.71
C ARG A 154 -3.57 -16.76 -13.47
N THR A 155 -4.23 -16.17 -12.48
CA THR A 155 -5.59 -16.52 -12.09
C THR A 155 -6.66 -15.63 -12.70
N GLU A 156 -6.33 -14.38 -13.04
CA GLU A 156 -7.24 -13.45 -13.72
C GLU A 156 -6.51 -12.72 -14.85
N TYR A 157 -7.22 -12.46 -15.97
CA TYR A 157 -6.65 -11.71 -17.08
C TYR A 157 -7.69 -10.90 -17.86
N VAL A 158 -7.41 -9.61 -18.02
CA VAL A 158 -8.12 -8.71 -18.94
C VAL A 158 -7.07 -8.08 -19.86
N PRO A 159 -7.08 -8.39 -21.17
CA PRO A 159 -6.07 -7.94 -22.11
C PRO A 159 -5.77 -6.45 -22.00
N ARG A 160 -4.48 -6.13 -21.81
CA ARG A 160 -3.94 -4.76 -21.69
C ARG A 160 -4.49 -3.92 -20.53
N GLN A 161 -5.27 -4.50 -19.61
CA GLN A 161 -5.84 -3.79 -18.48
C GLN A 161 -5.39 -4.36 -17.14
N LYS A 162 -5.40 -5.70 -17.01
CA LYS A 162 -5.18 -6.36 -15.73
C LYS A 162 -4.67 -7.78 -15.91
N ALA A 163 -3.74 -8.21 -15.07
CA ALA A 163 -3.34 -9.60 -14.94
C ALA A 163 -3.09 -9.88 -13.46
N VAL A 164 -3.65 -10.95 -12.92
CA VAL A 164 -3.44 -11.34 -11.53
C VAL A 164 -2.68 -12.64 -11.53
N TYR A 165 -1.58 -12.67 -10.79
CA TYR A 165 -0.78 -13.88 -10.58
C TYR A 165 -0.82 -14.27 -9.11
N VAL A 166 -0.87 -15.57 -8.88
CA VAL A 166 -0.59 -16.18 -7.59
C VAL A 166 0.82 -16.77 -7.67
N TRP A 167 1.73 -16.20 -6.89
CA TRP A 167 3.14 -16.57 -6.81
C TRP A 167 3.32 -17.53 -5.65
N SER A 168 3.81 -18.72 -5.92
CA SER A 168 4.09 -19.75 -4.93
C SER A 168 5.59 -19.92 -4.74
N LEU A 169 6.06 -19.61 -3.54
CA LEU A 169 7.41 -19.90 -3.08
C LEU A 169 7.36 -21.25 -2.39
N LYS A 170 8.00 -22.25 -3.00
CA LYS A 170 8.00 -23.62 -2.45
C LYS A 170 9.00 -23.79 -1.30
N GLY A 171 9.91 -22.83 -1.13
CA GLY A 171 11.02 -22.89 -0.19
C GLY A 171 12.01 -24.00 -0.57
N HIS A 172 13.29 -23.77 -0.33
CA HIS A 172 14.33 -24.76 -0.49
C HIS A 172 15.37 -24.60 0.63
N ARG A 173 16.01 -25.71 1.05
CA ARG A 173 16.97 -25.75 2.17
C ARG A 173 16.45 -25.18 3.50
N GLY A 174 15.15 -25.31 3.77
CA GLY A 174 14.52 -24.86 5.01
C GLY A 174 13.99 -23.43 4.98
N SER A 175 14.02 -22.73 3.84
CA SER A 175 13.35 -21.44 3.70
C SER A 175 11.82 -21.54 3.76
N GLN A 176 11.19 -20.44 4.16
CA GLN A 176 9.74 -20.36 4.31
C GLN A 176 9.02 -20.55 2.98
N LYS A 177 7.84 -21.17 3.05
CA LYS A 177 6.92 -21.32 1.92
C LYS A 177 5.89 -20.22 1.98
N GLY A 178 5.52 -19.68 0.82
CA GLY A 178 4.57 -18.56 0.77
C GLY A 178 3.74 -18.57 -0.50
N THR A 179 2.55 -17.98 -0.43
CA THR A 179 1.73 -17.72 -1.61
C THR A 179 1.31 -16.26 -1.62
N TYR A 180 1.59 -15.54 -2.70
CA TYR A 180 1.33 -14.10 -2.83
C TYR A 180 0.46 -13.83 -4.06
N LYS A 181 -0.63 -13.08 -3.87
CA LYS A 181 -1.45 -12.59 -4.98
C LYS A 181 -0.89 -11.23 -5.41
N ILE A 182 -0.51 -11.12 -6.68
CA ILE A 182 0.00 -9.87 -7.26
C ILE A 182 -0.87 -9.48 -8.45
N GLU A 183 -1.46 -8.30 -8.40
CA GLU A 183 -2.20 -7.72 -9.52
C GLU A 183 -1.30 -6.77 -10.30
N PHE A 184 -1.15 -7.03 -11.60
CA PHE A 184 -0.44 -6.18 -12.54
C PHE A 184 -1.39 -5.30 -13.34
N ARG A 185 -1.08 -4.00 -13.43
CA ARG A 185 -1.76 -3.01 -14.29
C ARG A 185 -0.77 -2.25 -15.18
N PRO A 186 -1.23 -1.64 -16.29
CA PRO A 186 -0.38 -0.77 -17.11
C PRO A 186 0.21 0.38 -16.28
N GLY A 187 1.51 0.61 -16.43
CA GLY A 187 2.22 1.72 -15.80
C GLY A 187 2.20 3.02 -16.62
N PRO A 188 2.85 4.08 -16.10
CA PRO A 188 2.85 5.41 -16.72
C PRO A 188 3.66 5.48 -18.02
N SER A 189 4.53 4.51 -18.29
CA SER A 189 5.25 4.38 -19.54
C SER A 189 5.06 2.97 -20.12
N PRO A 190 5.24 2.79 -21.44
CA PRO A 190 5.03 1.51 -22.09
C PRO A 190 5.91 0.38 -21.56
N ASP A 191 7.01 0.71 -20.90
CA ASP A 191 7.96 -0.22 -20.29
C ASP A 191 7.71 -0.43 -18.80
N MET A 192 6.65 0.10 -18.20
CA MET A 192 6.34 -0.12 -16.78
C MET A 192 5.02 -0.89 -16.62
N ALA A 193 5.00 -1.83 -15.68
CA ALA A 193 3.78 -2.37 -15.10
C ALA A 193 3.75 -2.05 -13.60
N LEU A 194 2.55 -1.73 -13.10
CA LEU A 194 2.30 -1.52 -11.67
C LEU A 194 1.96 -2.88 -11.07
N ALA A 195 2.71 -3.29 -10.05
CA ALA A 195 2.41 -4.48 -9.25
C ALA A 195 1.72 -4.01 -7.96
N LEU A 196 0.50 -4.46 -7.74
CA LEU A 196 -0.27 -4.29 -6.51
C LEU A 196 -0.11 -5.57 -5.71
N THR A 197 0.59 -5.49 -4.59
CA THR A 197 0.80 -6.59 -3.64
C THR A 197 -0.23 -6.48 -2.51
N ASN A 198 -0.15 -7.35 -1.49
CA ASN A 198 -0.98 -7.26 -0.28
C ASN A 198 -0.77 -5.89 0.36
N ASP A 199 -1.64 -4.94 0.01
CA ASP A 199 -1.64 -3.60 0.55
C ASP A 199 -2.32 -3.65 1.91
N VAL A 200 -1.76 -2.92 2.86
CA VAL A 200 -2.40 -2.68 4.15
C VAL A 200 -3.51 -1.66 3.93
N CYS A 201 -4.73 -2.10 4.13
CA CYS A 201 -5.94 -1.29 4.01
C CYS A 201 -6.10 -0.48 5.28
N MET A 202 -6.19 0.83 5.19
CA MET A 202 -6.29 1.71 6.36
C MET A 202 -7.44 2.69 6.22
N LEU A 203 -8.21 2.86 7.31
CA LEU A 203 -9.13 3.98 7.48
C LEU A 203 -8.38 5.14 8.15
N TRP A 204 -8.26 6.24 7.41
CA TRP A 204 -7.70 7.48 7.91
C TRP A 204 -8.80 8.50 8.14
N VAL A 205 -8.68 9.26 9.23
CA VAL A 205 -9.51 10.43 9.51
C VAL A 205 -8.67 11.67 9.75
N THR A 206 -9.23 12.87 9.54
CA THR A 206 -8.56 14.13 9.94
C THR A 206 -8.29 14.15 11.44
N GLY A 207 -7.25 14.85 11.89
CA GLY A 207 -6.87 14.86 13.31
C GLY A 207 -7.98 15.34 14.26
N SER A 208 -8.87 16.20 13.79
CA SER A 208 -10.05 16.68 14.56
C SER A 208 -11.18 15.67 14.68
N SER A 209 -11.24 14.66 13.81
CA SER A 209 -12.32 13.66 13.76
C SER A 209 -11.93 12.32 14.39
N ARG A 210 -10.72 12.21 14.97
CA ARG A 210 -10.21 10.96 15.57
C ARG A 210 -11.08 10.39 16.70
N PHE A 211 -11.85 11.24 17.40
CA PHE A 211 -12.78 10.84 18.46
C PHE A 211 -14.23 10.68 17.98
N SER A 212 -14.50 10.97 16.70
CA SER A 212 -15.84 10.93 16.13
C SER A 212 -15.73 10.49 14.67
N VAL A 213 -15.27 9.24 14.50
CA VAL A 213 -15.16 8.60 13.19
C VAL A 213 -16.58 8.41 12.63
N PRO A 214 -16.89 8.93 11.42
CA PRO A 214 -18.21 8.74 10.84
C PRO A 214 -18.50 7.27 10.56
N GLN A 215 -19.66 6.78 11.00
CA GLN A 215 -20.05 5.37 10.82
C GLN A 215 -20.02 4.93 9.35
N GLU A 216 -20.45 5.80 8.42
CA GLU A 216 -20.37 5.53 6.98
C GLU A 216 -18.96 5.16 6.49
N CYS A 217 -17.91 5.66 7.16
CA CYS A 217 -16.53 5.37 6.80
C CYS A 217 -16.06 4.03 7.38
N VAL A 218 -16.59 3.65 8.54
CA VAL A 218 -16.35 2.34 9.17
C VAL A 218 -17.04 1.26 8.34
N ASP A 219 -18.31 1.45 7.99
CA ASP A 219 -19.07 0.51 7.16
C ASP A 219 -18.38 0.27 5.81
N HIS A 220 -17.92 1.34 5.15
CA HIS A 220 -17.15 1.21 3.91
C HIS A 220 -15.77 0.59 4.11
N PHE A 221 -15.12 0.79 5.26
CA PHE A 221 -13.86 0.14 5.57
C PHE A 221 -14.06 -1.37 5.74
N GLU A 222 -15.07 -1.81 6.50
CA GLU A 222 -15.42 -3.22 6.68
C GLU A 222 -15.74 -3.89 5.35
N ASP A 223 -16.54 -3.24 4.49
CA ASP A 223 -16.89 -3.73 3.15
C ASP A 223 -15.69 -3.86 2.20
N ILE A 224 -14.62 -3.08 2.42
CA ILE A 224 -13.47 -3.01 1.52
C ILE A 224 -12.30 -3.87 2.00
N CYS A 225 -12.06 -3.89 3.32
CA CYS A 225 -10.80 -4.35 3.90
C CYS A 225 -10.89 -5.75 4.55
N ASP A 226 -12.09 -6.35 4.67
CA ASP A 226 -12.36 -7.69 5.23
C ASP A 226 -11.81 -7.96 6.66
N ALA A 227 -11.14 -6.99 7.30
CA ALA A 227 -10.53 -7.09 8.62
C ALA A 227 -10.51 -5.72 9.31
N GLU A 228 -10.75 -5.72 10.62
CA GLU A 228 -10.79 -4.52 11.47
C GLU A 228 -9.83 -4.68 12.66
N VAL A 229 -8.65 -4.09 12.54
CA VAL A 229 -7.70 -3.93 13.64
C VAL A 229 -7.69 -2.45 14.03
N PRO A 230 -8.19 -2.07 15.22
CA PRO A 230 -8.09 -0.71 15.69
C PRO A 230 -6.63 -0.37 16.00
N VAL A 231 -6.15 0.75 15.47
CA VAL A 231 -4.76 1.23 15.67
C VAL A 231 -4.70 2.57 16.39
N TYR A 232 -5.85 3.17 16.69
CA TYR A 232 -5.92 4.37 17.52
C TYR A 232 -6.68 4.08 18.80
N ASN A 233 -6.05 4.33 19.93
CA ASN A 233 -6.68 4.33 21.25
C ASN A 233 -6.38 5.67 21.93
N GLU A 234 -7.43 6.36 22.36
CA GLU A 234 -7.32 7.67 23.00
C GLU A 234 -6.46 7.63 24.27
N ASP A 235 -6.58 6.59 25.09
CA ASP A 235 -5.89 6.47 26.37
C ASP A 235 -4.38 6.22 26.18
N ILE A 236 -4.00 5.65 25.03
CA ILE A 236 -2.61 5.27 24.72
C ILE A 236 -1.95 6.36 23.85
N CYS A 237 -2.63 6.80 22.80
CA CYS A 237 -2.07 7.70 21.79
C CYS A 237 -2.09 9.19 22.19
N LYS A 238 -2.83 9.60 23.22
CA LYS A 238 -2.85 11.00 23.67
C LYS A 238 -1.58 11.43 24.38
N GLU A 239 -0.83 10.51 24.98
CA GLU A 239 0.41 10.85 25.68
C GLU A 239 1.59 11.08 24.72
N GLU A 240 1.43 10.71 23.45
CA GLU A 240 2.48 10.69 22.41
C GLU A 240 2.33 11.79 21.34
N LEU A 241 1.28 12.62 21.41
CA LEU A 241 0.92 13.71 20.47
C LEU A 241 1.12 15.11 21.07
#